data_AF-A0A6I3IT87-F1
#
_entry.id   AF-A0A6I3IT87-F1
#
_cell.length_a   1.000
_cell.length_b   1.000
_cell.length_c   1.000
_cell.angle_alpha   90.00
_cell.angle_beta   90.00
_cell.angle_gamma   90.00
#
_symmetry.space_group_name_H-M   'P 1'
#
loop_
_entity.id
_entity.type
_entity.pdbx_description
1 polymer ?
#
loop_
_entity_poly.entity_id
_entity_poly.type
_entity_poly.pdbx_seq_one_letter_code
_entity_poly.pdbx_strand_id
1 'polypeptide(L)'
;MSSPRAGVVIPELLQGQWTTALICTYGADLTFFETRLLGQLAQIPLRIVLADDGQLAETLAESARTGQRHRLANKAYVAAPVPHPQAAHGKLIALLGPSSGLLVVGSGNLGYEGYAAPGELWHVYAYSDERPEHLQEFASARSHVDGLAQRGLLDPPVVELLQTAWGQSPWVPPAPASPSALRSSLEDPIIEQLQVEVAGPVDELIAHAPFHDADCAALEALVDRFQPKRPPPAH
;
A
#
# COMPACT_ATOMS: atom_id res chain seq x y z
N MET A 1 -14.73 39.79 5.19
CA MET A 1 -14.35 39.02 3.99
C MET A 1 -13.66 37.75 4.49
N SER A 2 -14.33 36.60 4.35
CA SER A 2 -13.82 35.31 4.81
C SER A 2 -12.77 34.82 3.83
N SER A 3 -11.55 34.53 4.31
CA SER A 3 -10.56 33.81 3.50
C SER A 3 -11.13 32.46 3.08
N PRO A 4 -10.94 32.03 1.83
CA PRO A 4 -11.30 30.68 1.42
C PRO A 4 -10.37 29.72 2.18
N ARG A 5 -10.95 28.76 2.90
CA ARG A 5 -10.23 27.60 3.40
C ARG A 5 -9.63 26.92 2.18
N ALA A 6 -8.31 26.74 2.14
CA ALA A 6 -7.64 25.93 1.14
C ALA A 6 -8.21 24.50 1.26
N GLY A 7 -9.22 24.20 0.44
CA GLY A 7 -9.71 22.85 0.27
C GLY A 7 -8.58 22.07 -0.38
N VAL A 8 -8.21 20.93 0.20
CA VAL A 8 -7.36 19.94 -0.46
C VAL A 8 -7.99 19.67 -1.83
N VAL A 9 -7.33 20.13 -2.88
CA VAL A 9 -7.77 19.93 -4.26
C VAL A 9 -7.57 18.45 -4.56
N ILE A 10 -8.63 17.83 -5.10
CA ILE A 10 -8.66 16.42 -5.49
C ILE A 10 -7.45 16.15 -6.39
N PRO A 11 -6.57 15.17 -6.10
CA PRO A 11 -5.73 14.63 -7.14
C PRO A 11 -6.66 14.01 -8.19
N GLU A 12 -6.63 14.47 -9.44
CA GLU A 12 -7.43 13.94 -10.57
C GLU A 12 -7.45 12.40 -10.63
N LEU A 13 -6.42 11.78 -10.07
CA LEU A 13 -6.27 10.37 -9.72
C LEU A 13 -7.53 9.67 -9.18
N LEU A 14 -8.31 10.27 -8.27
CA LEU A 14 -9.41 9.55 -7.60
C LEU A 14 -10.70 9.49 -8.43
N GLN A 15 -10.74 10.10 -9.62
CA GLN A 15 -11.93 10.11 -10.48
C GLN A 15 -12.14 8.75 -11.18
N GLY A 16 -13.36 8.22 -11.11
CA GLY A 16 -13.73 6.97 -11.78
C GLY A 16 -14.98 6.34 -11.17
N GLN A 17 -15.49 5.27 -11.78
CA GLN A 17 -16.60 4.47 -11.25
C GLN A 17 -16.03 3.30 -10.44
N TRP A 18 -15.69 3.58 -9.18
CA TRP A 18 -15.08 2.60 -8.28
C TRP A 18 -16.13 1.91 -7.41
N THR A 19 -16.00 0.58 -7.28
CA THR A 19 -16.78 -0.23 -6.34
C THR A 19 -15.99 -0.52 -5.05
N THR A 20 -14.66 -0.55 -5.14
CA THR A 20 -13.77 -0.86 -4.01
C THR A 20 -12.68 0.19 -3.84
N ALA A 21 -12.39 0.55 -2.59
CA ALA A 21 -11.16 1.20 -2.17
C ALA A 21 -10.44 0.30 -1.17
N LEU A 22 -9.28 -0.22 -1.53
CA LEU A 22 -8.40 -1.02 -0.69
C LEU A 22 -7.14 -0.22 -0.39
N ILE A 23 -6.84 0.00 0.88
CA ILE A 23 -5.66 0.73 1.34
C ILE A 23 -4.84 -0.21 2.20
N CYS A 24 -3.61 -0.52 1.80
CA CYS A 24 -2.62 -1.09 2.69
C CYS A 24 -1.73 0.05 3.19
N THR A 25 -1.47 0.09 4.50
CA THR A 25 -0.60 1.09 5.11
C THR A 25 0.16 0.49 6.29
N TYR A 26 1.27 1.12 6.70
CA TYR A 26 1.89 0.79 7.97
C TYR A 26 1.17 1.52 9.12
N GLY A 27 1.26 2.86 9.16
CA GLY A 27 0.51 3.67 10.10
C GLY A 27 -0.87 4.07 9.55
N ALA A 28 -1.90 4.10 10.39
CA ALA A 28 -3.27 4.47 9.99
C ALA A 28 -3.88 5.54 10.89
N ASP A 29 -3.86 6.81 10.45
CA ASP A 29 -4.62 7.89 11.08
C ASP A 29 -6.11 7.78 10.67
N LEU A 30 -6.88 7.09 11.50
CA LEU A 30 -8.32 6.89 11.28
C LEU A 30 -9.12 8.20 11.39
N THR A 31 -8.65 9.18 12.16
CA THR A 31 -9.27 10.51 12.24
C THR A 31 -9.13 11.22 10.90
N PHE A 32 -7.94 11.20 10.30
CA PHE A 32 -7.73 11.71 8.95
C PHE A 32 -8.60 10.97 7.94
N PHE A 33 -8.64 9.64 7.98
CA PHE A 33 -9.47 8.86 7.07
C PHE A 33 -10.95 9.27 7.17
N GLU A 34 -11.54 9.26 8.36
CA GLU A 34 -12.97 9.60 8.55
C GLU A 34 -13.29 11.06 8.21
N THR A 35 -12.40 12.01 8.52
CA THR A 35 -12.70 13.45 8.41
C THR A 35 -12.23 14.09 7.11
N ARG A 36 -11.38 13.42 6.31
CA ARG A 36 -10.83 13.97 5.05
C ARG A 36 -11.01 13.06 3.85
N LEU A 37 -10.73 11.77 3.98
CA LEU A 37 -10.79 10.85 2.84
C LEU A 37 -12.18 10.24 2.64
N LEU A 38 -12.88 9.88 3.71
CA LEU A 38 -14.14 9.15 3.61
C LEU A 38 -15.21 9.90 2.82
N GLY A 39 -15.26 11.23 2.94
CA GLY A 39 -16.15 12.07 2.14
C GLY A 39 -15.85 12.00 0.64
N GLN A 40 -14.58 11.85 0.26
CA GLN A 40 -14.15 11.71 -1.15
C GLN A 40 -14.44 10.29 -1.67
N LEU A 41 -14.32 9.28 -0.80
CA LEU A 41 -14.62 7.89 -1.11
C LEU A 41 -16.11 7.55 -0.91
N ALA A 42 -16.99 8.53 -0.65
CA ALA A 42 -18.37 8.29 -0.21
C ALA A 42 -19.23 7.51 -1.21
N GLN A 43 -18.90 7.56 -2.51
CA GLN A 43 -19.61 6.79 -3.55
C GLN A 43 -19.10 5.35 -3.72
N ILE A 44 -17.96 5.02 -3.11
CA ILE A 44 -17.32 3.70 -3.24
C ILE A 44 -17.87 2.76 -2.17
N PRO A 45 -18.74 1.79 -2.47
CA PRO A 45 -19.45 1.03 -1.45
C PRO A 45 -18.55 0.22 -0.53
N LEU A 46 -17.48 -0.40 -1.06
CA LEU A 46 -16.57 -1.23 -0.29
C LEU A 46 -15.27 -0.47 0.01
N ARG A 47 -14.94 -0.32 1.29
CA ARG A 47 -13.75 0.41 1.75
C ARG A 47 -13.03 -0.42 2.80
N ILE A 48 -11.79 -0.77 2.52
CA ILE A 48 -10.98 -1.66 3.36
C ILE A 48 -9.64 -0.97 3.60
N VAL A 49 -9.27 -0.84 4.87
CA VAL A 49 -7.97 -0.38 5.32
C VAL A 49 -7.30 -1.56 6.03
N LEU A 50 -6.19 -2.04 5.46
CA LEU A 50 -5.30 -3.02 6.07
C LEU A 50 -4.10 -2.26 6.63
N ALA A 51 -3.89 -2.34 7.94
CA ALA A 51 -2.83 -1.64 8.63
C ALA A 51 -1.97 -2.59 9.45
N ASP A 52 -0.74 -2.21 9.76
CA ASP A 52 0.09 -2.93 10.73
C ASP A 52 -0.65 -3.09 12.07
N ASP A 53 -0.56 -4.28 12.67
CA ASP A 53 -1.30 -4.63 13.86
C ASP A 53 -0.88 -3.82 15.08
N GLY A 54 0.44 -3.64 15.29
CA GLY A 54 0.99 -2.83 16.36
C GLY A 54 0.56 -1.37 16.24
N GLN A 55 0.73 -0.78 15.06
CA GLN A 55 0.37 0.62 14.80
C GLN A 55 -1.13 0.88 14.91
N LEU A 56 -1.96 -0.03 14.39
CA LEU A 56 -3.41 0.10 14.48
C LEU A 56 -3.88 -0.01 15.95
N ALA A 57 -3.32 -0.96 16.71
CA ALA A 57 -3.64 -1.13 18.13
C ALA A 57 -3.27 0.12 18.95
N GLU A 58 -2.08 0.68 18.72
CA GLU A 58 -1.65 1.93 19.37
C GLU A 58 -2.58 3.09 19.04
N THR A 59 -2.94 3.25 17.76
CA THR A 59 -3.87 4.30 17.32
C THR A 59 -5.24 4.18 17.99
N LEU A 60 -5.79 2.96 18.07
CA LEU A 60 -7.07 2.70 18.71
C LEU A 60 -7.01 2.92 20.23
N ALA A 61 -5.93 2.49 20.88
CA ALA A 61 -5.70 2.72 22.31
C ALA A 61 -5.60 4.21 22.62
N GLU A 62 -4.90 4.98 21.79
CA GLU A 62 -4.79 6.43 21.94
C GLU A 62 -6.14 7.12 21.81
N SER A 63 -6.93 6.65 20.84
CA SER A 63 -8.26 7.20 20.59
C SER A 63 -9.21 6.94 21.76
N ALA A 64 -9.15 5.73 22.33
CA ALA A 64 -9.89 5.39 23.55
C ALA A 64 -9.48 6.27 24.75
N ARG A 65 -8.17 6.52 24.92
CA ARG A 65 -7.62 7.34 26.00
C ARG A 65 -8.02 8.82 25.89
N THR A 66 -7.98 9.37 24.68
CA THR A 66 -8.29 10.78 24.40
C THR A 66 -9.79 11.05 24.23
N GLY A 67 -10.61 10.00 24.19
CA GLY A 67 -12.04 10.09 23.94
C GLY A 67 -12.40 10.38 22.48
N GLN A 68 -11.42 10.33 21.57
CA GLN A 68 -11.68 10.33 20.14
C GLN A 68 -12.48 9.08 19.76
N ARG A 69 -13.60 9.27 19.05
CA ARG A 69 -14.45 8.17 18.61
C ARG A 69 -14.35 8.01 17.11
N HIS A 70 -13.71 6.93 16.67
CA HIS A 70 -13.80 6.41 15.30
C HIS A 70 -15.15 5.76 15.11
N ARG A 71 -16.17 6.58 14.85
CA ARG A 71 -17.58 6.15 14.89
C ARG A 71 -17.97 5.33 13.67
N LEU A 72 -17.17 5.42 12.60
CA LEU A 72 -17.46 4.86 11.29
C LEU A 72 -16.58 3.64 10.97
N ALA A 73 -15.48 3.43 11.70
CA ALA A 73 -14.72 2.18 11.66
C ALA A 73 -15.65 0.97 11.90
N ASN A 74 -15.52 -0.02 11.03
CA ASN A 74 -16.36 -1.23 10.94
C ASN A 74 -17.86 -0.95 10.78
N LYS A 75 -18.24 0.24 10.29
CA LYS A 75 -19.61 0.60 9.88
C LYS A 75 -19.70 1.16 8.47
N ALA A 76 -18.81 2.09 8.12
CA ALA A 76 -18.74 2.71 6.78
C ALA A 76 -17.50 2.26 5.98
N TYR A 77 -16.53 1.67 6.68
CA TYR A 77 -15.32 1.05 6.14
C TYR A 77 -14.84 0.00 7.13
N VAL A 78 -14.01 -0.93 6.69
CA VAL A 78 -13.30 -1.86 7.56
C VAL A 78 -11.89 -1.36 7.80
N ALA A 79 -11.45 -1.37 9.07
CA ALA A 79 -10.05 -1.21 9.45
C ALA A 79 -9.61 -2.51 10.11
N ALA A 80 -8.68 -3.22 9.47
CA ALA A 80 -8.23 -4.53 9.90
C ALA A 80 -6.71 -4.56 10.10
N PRO A 81 -6.24 -5.23 11.16
CA PRO A 81 -4.82 -5.44 11.39
C PRO A 81 -4.26 -6.49 10.43
N VAL A 82 -2.98 -6.34 10.08
CA VAL A 82 -2.15 -7.36 9.43
C VAL A 82 -1.06 -7.73 10.43
N PRO A 83 -1.18 -8.88 11.13
CA PRO A 83 -0.22 -9.30 12.14
C PRO A 83 1.17 -9.47 11.54
N HIS A 84 2.18 -8.87 12.17
CA HIS A 84 3.56 -9.07 11.76
C HIS A 84 4.52 -9.00 12.97
N PRO A 85 5.55 -9.87 13.07
CA PRO A 85 6.48 -9.84 14.22
C PRO A 85 7.30 -8.56 14.37
N GLN A 86 7.46 -7.81 13.26
CA GLN A 86 8.22 -6.56 13.20
C GLN A 86 7.36 -5.42 12.69
N ALA A 87 7.11 -5.36 11.37
CA ALA A 87 6.20 -4.42 10.76
C ALA A 87 5.59 -4.92 9.44
N ALA A 88 4.29 -4.73 9.24
CA ALA A 88 3.62 -4.90 7.95
C ALA A 88 3.67 -3.59 7.14
N HIS A 89 4.64 -3.49 6.21
CA HIS A 89 4.88 -2.27 5.41
C HIS A 89 4.24 -2.31 4.00
N GLY A 90 3.01 -2.79 3.87
CA GLY A 90 2.27 -2.63 2.61
C GLY A 90 1.81 -1.18 2.46
N LYS A 91 2.25 -0.46 1.42
CA LYS A 91 1.81 0.92 1.14
C LYS A 91 1.27 1.02 -0.28
N LEU A 92 -0.02 0.74 -0.41
CA LEU A 92 -0.73 0.84 -1.68
C LEU A 92 -2.16 1.31 -1.46
N ILE A 93 -2.70 1.98 -2.47
CA ILE A 93 -4.11 2.36 -2.58
C ILE A 93 -4.61 1.79 -3.90
N ALA A 94 -5.57 0.88 -3.85
CA ALA A 94 -6.23 0.33 -5.03
C ALA A 94 -7.69 0.80 -5.06
N LEU A 95 -8.05 1.55 -6.10
CA LEU A 95 -9.42 1.84 -6.48
C LEU A 95 -9.80 0.91 -7.62
N LEU A 96 -10.83 0.11 -7.42
CA LEU A 96 -11.23 -0.93 -8.36
C LEU A 96 -12.67 -0.71 -8.78
N GLY A 97 -12.93 -0.87 -10.08
CA GLY A 97 -14.26 -0.91 -10.66
C GLY A 97 -14.42 -2.12 -11.59
N PRO A 98 -15.60 -2.28 -12.22
CA PRO A 98 -15.93 -3.47 -13.00
C PRO A 98 -15.05 -3.73 -14.23
N SER A 99 -14.49 -2.68 -14.82
CA SER A 99 -13.68 -2.74 -16.06
C SER A 99 -12.48 -1.77 -16.04
N SER A 100 -12.17 -1.20 -14.88
CA SER A 100 -11.05 -0.27 -14.73
C SER A 100 -10.52 -0.26 -13.30
N GLY A 101 -9.30 0.22 -13.12
CA GLY A 101 -8.67 0.37 -11.82
C GLY A 101 -7.60 1.44 -11.80
N LEU A 102 -7.36 1.97 -10.60
CA LEU A 102 -6.23 2.82 -10.29
C LEU A 102 -5.49 2.23 -9.09
N LEU A 103 -4.19 1.97 -9.24
CA LEU A 103 -3.33 1.48 -8.19
C LEU A 103 -2.23 2.51 -7.96
N VAL A 104 -2.12 2.97 -6.72
CA VAL A 104 -1.11 3.92 -6.27
C VAL A 104 -0.21 3.21 -5.28
N VAL A 105 1.10 3.21 -5.51
CA VAL A 105 2.09 2.58 -4.63
C VAL A 105 3.11 3.62 -4.26
N GLY A 106 3.45 3.73 -2.97
CA GLY A 106 4.35 4.79 -2.52
C GLY A 106 4.83 4.64 -1.09
N SER A 107 5.54 5.67 -0.62
CA SER A 107 6.15 5.69 0.71
C SER A 107 5.23 6.20 1.82
N GLY A 108 4.12 6.86 1.46
CA GLY A 108 3.28 7.58 2.40
C GLY A 108 2.29 6.69 3.17
N ASN A 109 2.21 6.89 4.48
CA ASN A 109 1.19 6.26 5.31
C ASN A 109 -0.18 6.94 5.16
N LEU A 110 -1.24 6.26 5.60
CA LEU A 110 -2.57 6.85 5.73
C LEU A 110 -2.59 7.93 6.81
N GLY A 111 -2.45 9.19 6.40
CA GLY A 111 -2.42 10.35 7.29
C GLY A 111 -2.03 11.63 6.54
N TYR A 112 -2.07 12.77 7.23
CA TYR A 112 -1.72 14.07 6.61
C TYR A 112 -0.29 14.08 6.06
N GLU A 113 0.67 13.57 6.81
CA GLU A 113 2.08 13.57 6.38
C GLU A 113 2.25 12.70 5.13
N GLY A 114 1.76 11.47 5.14
CA GLY A 114 1.90 10.59 3.97
C GLY A 114 1.18 11.07 2.71
N TYR A 115 0.13 11.90 2.83
CA TYR A 115 -0.65 12.38 1.68
C TYR A 115 -0.28 13.80 1.22
N ALA A 116 0.36 14.61 2.07
CA ALA A 116 0.59 16.03 1.78
C ALA A 116 2.01 16.52 2.11
N ALA A 117 2.88 15.70 2.71
CA ALA A 117 4.24 16.11 2.99
C ALA A 117 5.09 16.16 1.71
N PRO A 118 5.95 17.17 1.55
CA PRO A 118 6.98 17.17 0.52
C PRO A 118 7.92 15.97 0.69
N GLY A 119 8.17 15.23 -0.39
CA GLY A 119 9.13 14.12 -0.40
C GLY A 119 8.51 12.72 -0.47
N GLU A 120 7.19 12.59 -0.35
CA GLU A 120 6.52 11.31 -0.57
C GLU A 120 6.55 10.94 -2.06
N LEU A 121 7.01 9.72 -2.36
CA LEU A 121 7.07 9.19 -3.72
C LEU A 121 5.86 8.30 -3.95
N TRP A 122 5.09 8.62 -4.99
CA TRP A 122 3.95 7.84 -5.43
C TRP A 122 4.11 7.47 -6.90
N HIS A 123 3.95 6.19 -7.21
CA HIS A 123 3.82 5.69 -8.57
C HIS A 123 2.37 5.27 -8.82
N VAL A 124 1.88 5.57 -10.02
CA VAL A 124 0.48 5.36 -10.39
C VAL A 124 0.39 4.42 -11.57
N TYR A 125 -0.36 3.35 -11.37
CA TYR A 125 -0.71 2.37 -12.38
C TYR A 125 -2.21 2.50 -12.65
N ALA A 126 -2.57 2.57 -13.92
CA ALA A 126 -3.95 2.67 -14.36
C ALA A 126 -4.25 1.55 -15.35
N TYR A 127 -5.43 0.96 -15.23
CA TYR A 127 -5.96 -0.06 -16.12
C TYR A 127 -7.38 0.29 -16.56
N SER A 128 -7.70 -0.01 -17.81
CA SER A 128 -9.07 -0.08 -18.35
C SER A 128 -9.12 -1.10 -19.49
N ASP A 129 -10.29 -1.61 -19.85
CA ASP A 129 -10.43 -2.52 -21.01
C ASP A 129 -9.85 -1.92 -22.29
N GLU A 130 -9.95 -0.60 -22.48
CA GLU A 130 -9.39 0.12 -23.63
C GLU A 130 -7.88 0.37 -23.53
N ARG A 131 -7.33 0.37 -22.32
CA ARG A 131 -5.91 0.55 -22.01
C ARG A 131 -5.48 -0.49 -20.99
N PRO A 132 -5.21 -1.73 -21.43
CA PRO A 132 -4.92 -2.84 -20.53
C PRO A 132 -3.47 -2.83 -20.02
N GLU A 133 -2.80 -1.68 -20.13
CA GLU A 133 -1.51 -1.44 -19.50
C GLU A 133 -1.62 -1.63 -17.98
N HIS A 134 -0.51 -2.02 -17.38
CA HIS A 134 -0.38 -2.27 -15.94
C HIS A 134 -1.23 -3.41 -15.32
N LEU A 135 -1.85 -4.27 -16.13
CA LEU A 135 -2.61 -5.41 -15.62
C LEU A 135 -1.80 -6.29 -14.64
N GLN A 136 -0.49 -6.42 -14.89
CA GLN A 136 0.40 -7.25 -14.07
C GLN A 136 0.65 -6.65 -12.69
N GLU A 137 0.67 -5.33 -12.56
CA GLU A 137 0.81 -4.62 -11.30
C GLU A 137 -0.42 -4.81 -10.42
N PHE A 138 -1.62 -4.77 -11.01
CA PHE A 138 -2.86 -5.14 -10.29
C PHE A 138 -2.87 -6.62 -9.89
N ALA A 139 -2.41 -7.51 -10.78
CA ALA A 139 -2.30 -8.93 -10.48
C ALA A 139 -1.30 -9.21 -9.34
N SER A 140 -0.17 -8.51 -9.31
CA SER A 140 0.80 -8.56 -8.21
C SER A 140 0.23 -8.01 -6.90
N ALA A 141 -0.51 -6.90 -6.95
CA ALA A 141 -1.14 -6.33 -5.76
C ALA A 141 -2.20 -7.29 -5.18
N ARG A 142 -3.04 -7.89 -6.04
CA ARG A 142 -3.98 -8.93 -5.62
C ARG A 142 -3.25 -10.15 -5.05
N SER A 143 -2.23 -10.66 -5.73
CA SER A 143 -1.44 -11.80 -5.26
C SER A 143 -0.83 -11.56 -3.88
N HIS A 144 -0.31 -10.37 -3.62
CA HIS A 144 0.17 -9.97 -2.30
C HIS A 144 -0.94 -10.05 -1.24
N VAL A 145 -2.11 -9.45 -1.51
CA VAL A 145 -3.24 -9.42 -0.56
C VAL A 145 -3.84 -10.81 -0.34
N ASP A 146 -4.00 -11.60 -1.40
CA ASP A 146 -4.46 -12.98 -1.31
C ASP A 146 -3.44 -13.86 -0.55
N GLY A 147 -2.13 -13.58 -0.69
CA GLY A 147 -1.07 -14.21 0.08
C GLY A 147 -1.17 -13.94 1.59
N LEU A 148 -1.52 -12.71 2.00
CA LEU A 148 -1.79 -12.39 3.41
C LEU A 148 -2.95 -13.25 3.96
N ALA A 149 -4.04 -13.37 3.19
CA ALA A 149 -5.18 -14.19 3.56
C ALA A 149 -4.80 -15.69 3.67
N GLN A 150 -4.07 -16.23 2.70
CA GLN A 150 -3.64 -17.64 2.68
C GLN A 150 -2.73 -18.00 3.86
N ARG A 151 -1.92 -17.04 4.32
CA ARG A 151 -1.06 -17.18 5.51
C ARG A 151 -1.81 -17.02 6.83
N GLY A 152 -3.12 -16.78 6.80
CA GLY A 152 -3.94 -16.57 8.00
C GLY A 152 -3.68 -15.24 8.70
N LEU A 153 -3.14 -14.24 7.98
CA LEU A 153 -2.81 -12.92 8.52
C LEU A 153 -3.98 -11.93 8.43
N LEU A 154 -5.15 -12.39 8.00
CA LEU A 154 -6.36 -11.57 7.88
C LEU A 154 -7.54 -12.32 8.49
N ASP A 155 -8.38 -11.60 9.24
CA ASP A 155 -9.58 -12.19 9.84
C ASP A 155 -10.58 -12.64 8.75
N PRO A 156 -11.36 -13.73 8.99
CA PRO A 156 -12.29 -14.27 7.98
C PRO A 156 -13.26 -13.25 7.37
N PRO A 157 -13.89 -12.33 8.14
CA PRO A 157 -14.76 -11.29 7.54
C PRO A 157 -14.02 -10.37 6.56
N VAL A 158 -12.73 -10.09 6.81
CA VAL A 158 -11.90 -9.26 5.92
C VAL A 158 -11.64 -10.02 4.62
N VAL A 159 -11.36 -11.32 4.72
CA VAL A 159 -11.18 -12.19 3.55
C VAL A 159 -12.44 -12.24 2.69
N GLU A 160 -13.63 -12.37 3.29
CA GLU A 160 -14.92 -12.34 2.56
C GLU A 160 -15.14 -11.02 1.80
N LEU A 161 -14.79 -9.89 2.42
CA LEU A 161 -14.86 -8.58 1.78
C LEU A 161 -13.86 -8.46 0.62
N LEU A 162 -12.64 -8.97 0.77
CA LEU A 162 -11.65 -9.02 -0.31
C LEU A 162 -12.15 -9.90 -1.48
N GLN A 163 -12.76 -11.05 -1.20
CA GLN A 163 -13.36 -11.86 -2.27
C GLN A 163 -14.51 -11.13 -2.97
N THR A 164 -15.30 -10.34 -2.23
CA THR A 164 -16.32 -9.47 -2.82
C THR A 164 -15.70 -8.41 -3.73
N ALA A 165 -14.62 -7.76 -3.30
CA ALA A 165 -13.89 -6.79 -4.11
C ALA A 165 -13.37 -7.40 -5.43
N TRP A 166 -12.78 -8.58 -5.37
CA TRP A 166 -12.30 -9.31 -6.54
C TRP A 166 -13.43 -9.76 -7.46
N GLY A 167 -14.55 -10.21 -6.90
CA GLY A 167 -15.75 -10.57 -7.67
C GLY A 167 -16.37 -9.37 -8.41
N GLN A 168 -16.24 -8.16 -7.86
CA GLN A 168 -16.68 -6.91 -8.51
C GLN A 168 -15.67 -6.38 -9.53
N SER A 169 -14.44 -6.93 -9.57
CA SER A 169 -13.34 -6.48 -10.42
C SER A 169 -12.72 -7.69 -11.16
N PRO A 170 -13.51 -8.42 -11.97
CA PRO A 170 -13.11 -9.74 -12.50
C PRO A 170 -11.92 -9.69 -13.47
N TRP A 171 -11.58 -8.51 -13.98
CA TRP A 171 -10.42 -8.28 -14.83
C TRP A 171 -9.09 -8.42 -14.07
N VAL A 172 -9.07 -8.29 -12.74
CA VAL A 172 -7.85 -8.42 -11.92
C VAL A 172 -7.48 -9.90 -11.74
N PRO A 173 -6.40 -10.41 -12.36
CA PRO A 173 -6.01 -11.81 -12.23
C PRO A 173 -5.50 -12.12 -10.81
N PRO A 174 -5.63 -13.38 -10.33
CA PRO A 174 -5.16 -13.76 -8.99
C PRO A 174 -3.63 -13.75 -8.85
N ALA A 175 -2.89 -13.81 -9.95
CA ALA A 175 -1.43 -13.76 -9.98
C ALA A 175 -0.94 -13.14 -11.30
N PRO A 176 0.22 -12.47 -11.30
CA PRO A 176 0.81 -11.93 -12.52
C PRO A 176 1.24 -13.07 -13.46
N ALA A 177 0.97 -12.92 -14.76
CA ALA A 177 1.35 -13.86 -15.82
C ALA A 177 2.70 -13.52 -16.48
N SER A 178 3.20 -12.32 -16.25
CA SER A 178 4.51 -11.84 -16.70
C SER A 178 5.15 -10.96 -15.62
N PRO A 179 6.42 -10.54 -15.76
CA PRO A 179 7.03 -9.62 -14.82
C PRO A 179 6.17 -8.37 -14.62
N SER A 180 6.06 -7.95 -13.37
CA SER A 180 5.39 -6.74 -12.91
C SER A 180 6.46 -5.73 -12.48
N ALA A 181 6.15 -4.44 -12.36
CA ALA A 181 7.01 -3.47 -11.68
C ALA A 181 6.86 -3.54 -10.14
N LEU A 182 5.75 -4.09 -9.65
CA LEU A 182 5.49 -4.19 -8.21
C LEU A 182 6.33 -5.32 -7.59
N ARG A 183 7.02 -5.01 -6.49
CA ARG A 183 7.83 -5.96 -5.72
C ARG A 183 7.29 -6.06 -4.31
N SER A 184 7.35 -7.25 -3.72
CA SER A 184 6.82 -7.53 -2.39
C SER A 184 7.67 -8.59 -1.71
N SER A 185 8.02 -8.39 -0.43
CA SER A 185 8.78 -9.34 0.37
C SER A 185 7.93 -10.44 1.03
N LEU A 186 6.67 -10.60 0.62
CA LEU A 186 5.75 -11.57 1.24
C LEU A 186 6.16 -13.02 0.99
N GLU A 187 6.55 -13.34 -0.25
CA GLU A 187 6.98 -14.69 -0.66
C GLU A 187 8.50 -14.78 -0.69
N ASP A 188 9.14 -13.97 -1.54
CA ASP A 188 10.59 -13.96 -1.72
C ASP A 188 11.20 -12.63 -1.27
N PRO A 189 12.45 -12.59 -0.78
CA PRO A 189 13.15 -11.35 -0.48
C PRO A 189 13.24 -10.41 -1.71
N ILE A 190 12.99 -9.11 -1.51
CA ILE A 190 13.04 -8.12 -2.61
C ILE A 190 14.42 -8.10 -3.28
N ILE A 191 15.49 -8.30 -2.51
CA ILE A 191 16.86 -8.36 -3.04
C ILE A 191 17.03 -9.43 -4.13
N GLU A 192 16.39 -10.59 -3.99
CA GLU A 192 16.44 -11.66 -4.99
C GLU A 192 15.66 -11.27 -6.25
N GLN A 193 14.51 -10.63 -6.07
CA GLN A 193 13.70 -10.14 -7.18
C GLN A 193 14.42 -9.05 -7.99
N LEU A 194 15.18 -8.17 -7.33
CA LEU A 194 15.99 -7.15 -8.00
C LEU A 194 17.11 -7.78 -8.84
N GLN A 195 17.69 -8.88 -8.37
CA GLN A 195 18.82 -9.50 -9.03
C GLN A 195 18.44 -10.20 -10.36
N VAL A 196 17.17 -10.56 -10.54
CA VAL A 196 16.65 -11.02 -11.83
C VAL A 196 16.69 -9.92 -12.89
N GLU A 197 16.56 -8.64 -12.48
CA GLU A 197 16.49 -7.49 -13.38
C GLU A 197 17.88 -6.89 -13.72
N VAL A 198 18.89 -7.15 -12.88
CA VAL A 198 20.24 -6.61 -13.07
C VAL A 198 21.03 -7.48 -14.05
N ALA A 199 21.21 -7.00 -15.27
CA ALA A 199 22.03 -7.65 -16.29
C ALA A 199 23.51 -7.25 -16.17
N GLY A 200 24.36 -8.21 -15.79
CA GLY A 200 25.82 -8.03 -15.77
C GLY A 200 26.38 -7.49 -14.45
N PRO A 201 27.69 -7.14 -14.42
CA PRO A 201 28.36 -6.70 -13.19
C PRO A 201 27.88 -5.32 -12.75
N VAL A 202 27.74 -5.11 -11.43
CA VAL A 202 27.38 -3.82 -10.86
C VAL A 202 28.64 -2.96 -10.67
N ASP A 203 28.66 -1.78 -11.27
CA ASP A 203 29.80 -0.85 -11.13
C ASP A 203 29.73 0.00 -9.85
N GLU A 204 28.53 0.28 -9.35
CA GLU A 204 28.28 1.17 -8.21
C GLU A 204 26.94 0.87 -7.56
N LEU A 205 26.90 0.90 -6.23
CA LEU A 205 25.68 0.78 -5.44
C LEU A 205 25.57 1.98 -4.49
N ILE A 206 24.48 2.74 -4.60
CA ILE A 206 24.19 3.90 -3.77
C ILE A 206 22.94 3.59 -2.95
N ALA A 207 23.04 3.71 -1.62
CA ALA A 207 21.94 3.48 -0.70
C ALA A 207 21.56 4.77 0.03
N HIS A 208 20.28 5.13 0.00
CA HIS A 208 19.71 6.23 0.78
C HIS A 208 18.65 5.65 1.72
N ALA A 209 19.03 5.40 2.97
CA ALA A 209 18.19 4.73 3.96
C ALA A 209 18.16 5.54 5.27
N PRO A 210 17.22 6.50 5.43
CA PRO A 210 17.08 7.25 6.67
C PRO A 210 16.72 6.33 7.86
N PHE A 211 16.17 5.15 7.55
CA PHE A 211 15.94 4.06 8.48
C PHE A 211 16.61 2.81 7.90
N HIS A 212 17.44 2.16 8.71
CA HIS A 212 18.11 0.90 8.39
C HIS A 212 17.98 -0.04 9.60
N ASP A 213 18.10 -1.35 9.35
CA ASP A 213 18.18 -2.30 10.44
C ASP A 213 19.46 -2.08 11.25
N ALA A 214 19.42 -2.35 12.56
CA ALA A 214 20.50 -1.97 13.48
C ALA A 214 21.87 -2.55 13.11
N ASP A 215 21.86 -3.70 12.43
CA ASP A 215 23.06 -4.41 12.00
C ASP A 215 23.41 -4.15 10.52
N CYS A 216 22.63 -3.30 9.82
CA CYS A 216 22.76 -3.06 8.38
C CYS A 216 22.75 -4.34 7.52
N ALA A 217 22.16 -5.44 7.99
CA ALA A 217 22.12 -6.74 7.36
C ALA A 217 21.49 -6.68 5.96
N ALA A 218 20.50 -5.80 5.73
CA ALA A 218 19.94 -5.61 4.39
C ALA A 218 20.95 -4.97 3.43
N LEU A 219 21.77 -4.03 3.91
CA LEU A 219 22.82 -3.38 3.13
C LEU A 219 23.98 -4.35 2.85
N GLU A 220 24.39 -5.12 3.85
CA GLU A 220 25.39 -6.18 3.71
C GLU A 220 24.94 -7.21 2.66
N ALA A 221 23.70 -7.68 2.75
CA ALA A 221 23.13 -8.60 1.77
C ALA A 221 23.17 -8.01 0.35
N LEU A 222 22.85 -6.71 0.18
CA LEU A 222 22.95 -6.02 -1.12
C LEU A 222 24.39 -6.01 -1.65
N VAL A 223 25.36 -5.69 -0.81
CA VAL A 223 26.78 -5.67 -1.20
C VAL A 223 27.26 -7.06 -1.59
N ASP A 224 26.98 -8.07 -0.77
CA ASP A 224 27.37 -9.46 -1.02
C ASP A 224 26.74 -10.01 -2.29
N ARG A 225 25.48 -9.65 -2.55
CA ARG A 225 24.72 -10.16 -3.69
C ARG A 225 25.15 -9.57 -5.02
N PHE A 226 25.39 -8.26 -5.05
CA PHE A 226 25.65 -7.52 -6.27
C PHE A 226 27.15 -7.29 -6.54
N GLN A 227 27.99 -7.48 -5.52
CA GLN A 227 29.45 -7.29 -5.58
C GLN A 227 29.86 -6.01 -6.34
N PRO A 228 29.34 -4.83 -5.95
CA PRO A 228 29.57 -3.60 -6.69
C PRO A 228 31.05 -3.22 -6.64
N LYS A 229 31.63 -2.78 -7.76
CA LYS A 229 33.01 -2.26 -7.78
C LYS A 229 33.21 -1.07 -6.83
N ARG A 230 32.15 -0.31 -6.61
CA ARG A 230 32.08 0.81 -5.65
C ARG A 230 30.90 0.57 -4.69
N PRO A 231 31.16 0.06 -3.46
CA PRO A 231 30.11 -0.13 -2.47
C PRO A 231 29.61 1.21 -1.92
N PRO A 232 28.41 1.23 -1.30
CA PRO A 232 27.87 2.43 -0.66
C PRO A 232 28.80 2.91 0.46
N PRO A 233 28.88 4.23 0.73
CA PRO A 233 29.70 4.76 1.80
C PRO A 233 29.25 4.21 3.15
N ALA A 234 30.21 3.80 3.99
CA ALA A 234 29.93 3.44 5.38
C ALA A 234 29.48 4.70 6.14
N HIS A 235 28.29 4.65 6.72
CA HIS A 235 27.75 5.71 7.58
C HIS A 235 28.05 5.42 9.04
#